data_AF-A0A5K1VDL1-F1
#
_entry.id   AF-A0A5K1VDL1-F1
#
_cell.length_a   1.000
_cell.length_b   1.000
_cell.length_c   1.000
_cell.angle_alpha   90.00
_cell.angle_beta   90.00
_cell.angle_gamma   90.00
#
_symmetry.space_group_name_H-M   'P 1'
#
loop_
_entity.id
_entity.type
_entity.pdbx_description
1 polymer ?
#
loop_
_entity_poly.entity_id
_entity_poly.type
_entity_poly.pdbx_seq_one_letter_code
_entity_poly.pdbx_strand_id
1 'polypeptide(L)'
;MYGTTNTTRVRFNSDSDTVIDKRNITINDFIDLLSGINGISEKCHILSGGTRLTFGNSPLKCFNLVILKHIEIIDEIYEIIEDFKKNNRLILSELKEEKEREEREKRIDEAEKKKQEETKPERRKTRPL
;
A
#
# COMPACT_ATOMS: atom_id res chain seq x y z
N MET A 1 -5.65 -41.20 12.66
CA MET A 1 -4.78 -40.08 13.08
C MET A 1 -5.29 -38.83 12.40
N TYR A 2 -5.80 -37.85 13.16
CA TYR A 2 -6.18 -36.56 12.59
C TYR A 2 -4.90 -35.76 12.37
N GLY A 3 -4.45 -35.68 11.11
CA GLY A 3 -3.30 -34.89 10.73
C GLY A 3 -3.62 -33.42 10.95
N THR A 4 -2.90 -32.77 11.86
CA THR A 4 -2.81 -31.31 11.90
C THR A 4 -2.20 -30.88 10.57
N THR A 5 -3.00 -30.29 9.69
CA THR A 5 -2.49 -29.60 8.50
C THR A 5 -1.58 -28.50 9.01
N ASN A 6 -0.26 -28.69 8.93
CA ASN A 6 0.69 -27.61 9.06
C ASN A 6 0.32 -26.57 8.01
N THR A 7 -0.38 -25.52 8.43
CA THR A 7 -0.58 -24.28 7.69
C THR A 7 0.77 -23.56 7.65
N THR A 8 1.71 -24.17 6.93
CA THR A 8 2.99 -23.57 6.60
C THR A 8 2.65 -22.31 5.82
N ARG A 9 2.89 -21.14 6.43
CA ARG A 9 2.67 -19.84 5.81
C ARG A 9 3.35 -19.86 4.44
N VAL A 10 2.56 -19.70 3.37
CA VAL A 10 3.11 -19.55 2.03
C VAL A 10 3.77 -18.18 1.99
N ARG A 11 5.05 -18.11 2.36
CA ARG A 11 5.91 -17.01 1.95
C ARG A 11 6.12 -17.17 0.45
N PHE A 12 5.75 -16.16 -0.32
CA PHE A 12 5.96 -16.14 -1.77
C PHE A 12 7.47 -16.09 -2.02
N ASN A 13 8.09 -17.26 -2.16
CA ASN A 13 9.54 -17.38 -2.25
C ASN A 13 10.07 -17.17 -3.68
N SER A 14 9.21 -16.99 -4.69
CA SER A 14 9.65 -16.82 -6.09
C SER A 14 9.07 -15.57 -6.75
N ASP A 15 9.89 -14.88 -7.54
CA ASP A 15 9.46 -13.74 -8.39
C ASP A 15 8.70 -14.23 -9.65
N SER A 16 8.66 -15.54 -9.87
CA SER A 16 8.02 -16.20 -11.02
C SER A 16 6.57 -16.65 -10.77
N ASP A 17 6.05 -16.52 -9.54
CA ASP A 17 4.67 -16.90 -9.22
C ASP A 17 3.70 -15.87 -9.82
N THR A 18 3.31 -16.14 -11.06
CA THR A 18 2.35 -15.39 -11.86
C THR A 18 0.90 -15.65 -11.42
N VAL A 19 0.66 -16.67 -10.61
CA VAL A 19 -0.65 -17.03 -10.09
C VAL A 19 -0.69 -16.74 -8.58
N ILE A 20 -1.51 -15.77 -8.18
CA ILE A 20 -1.79 -15.52 -6.76
C ILE A 20 -2.66 -16.68 -6.29
N ASP A 21 -2.12 -17.55 -5.45
CA ASP A 21 -2.92 -18.58 -4.76
C ASP A 21 -3.94 -17.85 -3.88
N LYS A 22 -5.20 -17.88 -4.32
CA LYS A 22 -6.34 -17.24 -3.65
C LYS A 22 -6.70 -18.01 -2.39
N ARG A 23 -5.91 -17.83 -1.34
CA ARG A 23 -6.31 -18.16 0.03
C ARG A 23 -7.13 -17.02 0.61
N ASN A 24 -8.01 -17.33 1.56
CA ASN A 24 -8.72 -16.30 2.31
C ASN A 24 -7.73 -15.43 3.11
N ILE A 25 -7.98 -14.12 3.12
CA ILE A 25 -7.26 -13.19 4.01
C ILE A 25 -7.57 -13.53 5.45
N THR A 26 -6.52 -13.57 6.27
CA THR A 26 -6.62 -13.78 7.72
C THR A 26 -6.18 -12.54 8.49
N ILE A 27 -6.58 -12.44 9.76
CA ILE A 27 -6.16 -11.34 10.65
C ILE A 27 -4.62 -11.25 10.73
N ASN A 28 -3.93 -12.39 10.68
CA ASN A 28 -2.47 -12.43 10.72
C ASN A 28 -1.84 -11.71 9.53
N ASP A 29 -2.49 -11.71 8.37
CA ASP A 29 -1.96 -11.01 7.18
C ASP A 29 -2.01 -9.48 7.40
N PHE A 30 -3.04 -8.97 8.07
CA PHE A 30 -3.10 -7.56 8.46
C PHE A 30 -2.06 -7.21 9.54
N ILE A 31 -1.81 -8.11 10.49
CA ILE A 31 -0.76 -7.94 11.50
C ILE A 31 0.61 -7.89 10.83
N ASP A 32 0.89 -8.81 9.92
CA ASP A 32 2.15 -8.87 9.17
C ASP A 32 2.33 -7.60 8.31
N LEU A 33 1.25 -7.07 7.71
CA LEU A 33 1.25 -5.79 6.99
C LEU A 33 1.58 -4.61 7.92
N LEU A 34 0.88 -4.47 9.04
CA LEU A 34 1.11 -3.36 9.97
C LEU A 34 2.52 -3.43 10.60
N SER A 35 2.99 -4.63 10.90
CA SER A 35 4.35 -4.86 11.40
C SER A 35 5.40 -4.46 10.35
N GLY A 36 5.19 -4.80 9.08
CA GLY A 36 6.06 -4.39 7.98
C GLY A 36 6.13 -2.87 7.80
N ILE A 37 4.99 -2.17 7.90
CA ILE A 37 4.96 -0.70 7.88
C ILE A 37 5.75 -0.11 9.04
N ASN A 38 5.62 -0.68 10.24
CA ASN A 38 6.39 -0.21 11.40
C ASN A 38 7.90 -0.39 11.18
N GLY A 39 8.34 -1.52 10.61
CA GLY A 39 9.75 -1.73 10.28
C GLY A 39 10.32 -0.72 9.28
N ILE A 40 9.55 -0.35 8.25
CA ILE A 40 9.95 0.72 7.31
C ILE A 40 10.03 2.07 8.03
N SER A 41 9.05 2.36 8.87
CA SER A 41 8.98 3.62 9.64
C SER A 41 10.22 3.81 10.53
N GLU A 42 10.65 2.76 11.23
CA GLU A 42 11.85 2.80 12.08
C GLU A 42 13.12 3.13 11.27
N LYS A 43 13.30 2.53 10.09
CA LYS A 43 14.46 2.81 9.22
C LYS A 43 14.43 4.24 8.69
N CYS A 44 13.26 4.73 8.27
CA CYS A 44 13.08 6.14 7.90
C CYS A 44 13.36 7.09 9.07
N HIS A 45 13.04 6.69 10.31
CA HIS A 45 13.34 7.48 11.49
C HIS A 45 14.85 7.63 11.70
N ILE A 46 15.62 6.56 11.53
CA ILE A 46 17.09 6.62 11.61
C ILE A 46 17.66 7.59 10.57
N LEU A 47 17.16 7.51 9.33
CA LEU A 47 17.55 8.43 8.25
C LEU A 47 17.25 9.89 8.64
N SER A 48 16.07 10.16 9.19
CA SER A 48 15.70 11.49 9.63
C SER A 48 16.55 12.00 10.81
N GLY A 49 16.89 11.12 11.76
CA GLY A 49 17.72 11.45 12.92
C GLY A 49 19.14 11.84 12.55
N GLY A 50 19.70 11.20 11.52
CA GLY A 50 21.03 11.49 11.00
C GLY A 50 21.22 12.92 10.49
N THR A 51 20.15 13.57 10.03
CA THR A 51 20.19 14.97 9.57
C THR A 51 20.31 15.99 10.72
N ARG A 52 20.03 15.57 11.96
CA ARG A 52 20.08 16.42 13.16
C ARG A 52 21.42 16.32 13.89
N LEU A 53 22.38 15.59 13.35
CA LEU A 53 23.69 15.40 13.96
C LEU A 53 24.52 16.68 13.89
N THR A 54 25.15 17.04 15.01
CA THR A 54 26.14 18.11 15.06
C THR A 54 27.52 17.56 14.76
N PHE A 55 28.24 18.25 13.87
CA PHE A 55 29.60 17.88 13.53
C PHE A 55 30.57 18.50 14.53
N GLY A 56 31.32 17.64 15.23
CA GLY A 56 32.35 18.08 16.19
C GLY A 56 33.65 18.52 15.52
N ASN A 57 34.79 18.19 16.14
CA ASN A 57 36.12 18.70 15.77
C ASN A 57 36.65 18.27 14.38
N SER A 58 35.94 17.42 13.65
CA SER A 58 36.36 16.94 12.32
C SER A 58 35.16 16.84 11.37
N PRO A 59 34.60 17.98 10.94
CA PRO A 59 33.31 18.02 10.28
C PRO A 59 33.28 17.26 8.96
N LEU A 60 34.35 17.33 8.16
CA LEU A 60 34.42 16.60 6.88
C LEU A 60 34.44 15.08 7.06
N LYS A 61 35.19 14.58 8.06
CA LYS A 61 35.27 13.14 8.35
C LYS A 61 33.94 12.61 8.88
N CYS A 62 33.31 13.34 9.81
CA CYS A 62 32.00 13.00 10.33
C CYS A 62 30.92 13.08 9.25
N PHE A 63 30.94 14.12 8.41
CA PHE A 63 30.01 14.28 7.30
C PHE A 63 30.12 13.13 6.30
N ASN A 64 31.33 12.75 5.90
CA ASN A 64 31.54 11.62 5.00
C ASN A 64 30.95 10.32 5.57
N LEU A 65 31.20 10.03 6.85
CA LEU A 65 30.64 8.85 7.52
C LEU A 65 29.11 8.87 7.58
N VAL A 66 28.54 10.04 7.91
CA VAL A 66 27.09 10.22 8.00
C VAL A 66 26.45 10.01 6.62
N ILE A 67 26.97 10.64 5.57
CA ILE A 67 26.44 10.49 4.21
C ILE A 67 26.54 9.05 3.70
N LEU A 68 27.68 8.38 3.90
CA LEU A 68 27.83 6.98 3.52
C LEU A 68 26.79 6.10 4.21
N LYS A 69 26.53 6.31 5.51
CA LYS A 69 25.46 5.58 6.21
C LYS A 69 24.06 5.95 5.76
N HIS A 70 23.80 7.20 5.35
CA HIS A 70 22.50 7.54 4.77
C HIS A 70 22.26 6.78 3.46
N ILE A 71 23.29 6.67 2.61
CA ILE A 71 23.20 5.91 1.36
C ILE A 71 22.90 4.44 1.65
N GLU A 72 23.64 3.81 2.56
CA GLU A 72 23.39 2.41 2.94
C GLU A 72 21.97 2.19 3.49
N ILE A 73 21.49 3.09 4.36
CA ILE A 73 20.13 2.98 4.91
C ILE A 73 19.06 3.18 3.83
N ILE A 74 19.31 4.04 2.84
CA ILE A 74 18.40 4.21 1.69
C ILE A 74 18.29 2.90 0.91
N ASP A 75 19.42 2.23 0.64
CA ASP A 75 19.44 0.94 -0.06
C ASP A 75 18.70 -0.13 0.75
N GLU A 76 18.94 -0.22 2.07
CA GLU A 76 18.20 -1.13 2.97
C GLU A 76 16.68 -0.86 2.96
N ILE A 77 16.27 0.42 2.93
CA ILE A 77 14.85 0.78 2.87
C ILE A 77 14.23 0.29 1.56
N TYR A 78 14.94 0.40 0.44
CA TYR A 78 14.46 -0.11 -0.84
C TYR A 78 14.21 -1.62 -0.79
N GLU A 79 15.17 -2.40 -0.29
CA GLU A 79 15.02 -3.85 -0.13
C GLU A 79 13.83 -4.21 0.76
N ILE A 80 13.69 -3.53 1.91
CA ILE A 80 12.58 -3.76 2.85
C ILE A 80 11.24 -3.43 2.19
N ILE A 81 11.16 -2.37 1.37
CA ILE A 81 9.93 -2.00 0.65
C ILE A 81 9.58 -3.06 -0.40
N GLU A 82 10.56 -3.61 -1.11
CA GLU A 82 10.33 -4.68 -2.08
C GLU A 82 9.81 -5.95 -1.39
N ASP A 83 10.45 -6.38 -0.31
CA ASP A 83 10.02 -7.51 0.50
C ASP A 83 8.63 -7.27 1.10
N PHE A 84 8.37 -6.06 1.59
CA PHE A 84 7.06 -5.68 2.10
C PHE A 84 5.97 -5.85 1.04
N LYS A 85 6.21 -5.37 -0.19
CA LYS A 85 5.25 -5.51 -1.30
C LYS A 85 5.06 -6.96 -1.71
N LYS A 86 6.15 -7.75 -1.73
CA LYS A 86 6.12 -9.17 -2.09
C LYS A 86 5.34 -9.99 -1.08
N ASN A 87 5.61 -9.80 0.21
CA ASN A 87 4.95 -10.52 1.30
C ASN A 87 3.47 -10.15 1.44
N ASN A 88 3.11 -8.89 1.15
CA ASN A 88 1.74 -8.39 1.27
C ASN A 88 0.97 -8.34 -0.06
N ARG A 89 1.49 -8.98 -1.11
CA ARG A 89 0.92 -8.92 -2.48
C ARG A 89 -0.57 -9.25 -2.53
N LEU A 90 -1.02 -10.21 -1.73
CA LEU A 90 -2.40 -10.68 -1.68
C LEU A 90 -3.36 -9.61 -1.12
N ILE A 91 -3.04 -9.01 0.02
CA ILE A 91 -3.83 -7.89 0.58
C ILE A 91 -3.80 -6.70 -0.38
N LEU A 92 -2.63 -6.38 -0.93
CA LEU A 92 -2.48 -5.24 -1.85
C LEU A 92 -3.29 -5.42 -3.15
N SER A 93 -3.44 -6.65 -3.66
CA SER A 93 -4.31 -6.90 -4.81
C SER A 93 -5.78 -6.72 -4.46
N GLU A 94 -6.25 -7.21 -3.31
CA GLU A 94 -7.65 -7.06 -2.90
C GLU A 94 -8.02 -5.59 -2.67
N LEU A 95 -7.16 -4.83 -1.99
CA LEU A 95 -7.37 -3.39 -1.78
C LEU A 95 -7.43 -2.60 -3.10
N LYS A 96 -6.66 -3.00 -4.11
CA LYS A 96 -6.73 -2.38 -5.45
C LYS A 96 -8.04 -2.71 -6.15
N GLU A 97 -8.48 -3.96 -6.10
CA GLU A 97 -9.75 -4.37 -6.69
C GLU A 97 -10.94 -3.67 -6.02
N GLU A 98 -10.93 -3.53 -4.71
CA GLU A 98 -11.97 -2.82 -3.96
C GLU A 98 -12.06 -1.35 -4.41
N LYS A 99 -10.92 -0.66 -4.49
CA LYS A 99 -10.86 0.71 -4.99
C LYS A 99 -11.38 0.85 -6.42
N GLU A 100 -11.02 -0.08 -7.31
CA GLU A 100 -11.53 -0.08 -8.68
C GLU A 100 -13.04 -0.33 -8.77
N ARG A 101 -13.62 -1.13 -7.87
CA ARG A 101 -15.06 -1.35 -7.80
C ARG A 101 -15.78 -0.08 -7.37
N GLU A 102 -15.30 0.58 -6.31
CA GLU A 102 -15.86 1.86 -5.87
C GLU A 102 -15.82 2.92 -6.98
N GLU A 103 -14.72 3.00 -7.74
CA GLU A 103 -14.59 3.93 -8.86
C GLU A 103 -15.51 3.58 -10.04
N ARG A 104 -15.85 2.30 -10.24
CA ARG A 104 -16.84 1.88 -11.24
C ARG A 104 -18.26 2.22 -10.78
N GLU A 105 -18.59 1.97 -9.52
CA GLU A 105 -19.89 2.30 -8.95
C GLU A 105 -20.15 3.81 -8.98
N LYS A 106 -19.17 4.64 -8.58
CA LYS A 106 -19.27 6.10 -8.70
C LYS A 106 -19.53 6.56 -10.14
N ARG A 107 -18.87 5.95 -11.13
CA ARG A 107 -19.09 6.26 -12.56
C ARG A 107 -20.49 5.89 -13.03
N ILE A 108 -21.04 4.78 -12.55
CA ILE A 108 -22.41 4.34 -12.88
C ILE A 108 -23.42 5.28 -12.25
N ASP A 109 -23.25 5.63 -10.97
CA ASP A 109 -24.12 6.58 -10.26
C ASP A 109 -24.13 7.97 -10.91
N GLU A 110 -22.97 8.46 -11.37
CA GLU A 110 -22.87 9.71 -12.12
C GLU A 110 -23.56 9.65 -13.48
N ALA A 111 -23.48 8.50 -14.17
CA ALA A 111 -24.16 8.30 -15.44
C ALA A 111 -25.68 8.18 -15.28
N GLU A 112 -26.17 7.55 -14.21
CA GLU A 112 -27.60 7.48 -13.89
C GLU A 112 -28.17 8.85 -13.51
N LYS A 113 -27.43 9.64 -12.72
CA LYS A 113 -27.82 11.02 -12.38
C LYS A 113 -27.95 11.91 -13.62
N LYS A 114 -27.01 11.82 -14.57
CA LYS A 114 -27.09 12.56 -15.85
C LYS A 114 -28.30 12.15 -16.68
N LYS A 115 -28.61 10.85 -16.76
CA LYS A 115 -29.82 10.38 -17.46
C LYS A 115 -31.10 10.90 -16.82
N GLN A 116 -31.18 10.99 -15.50
CA GLN A 116 -32.36 11.54 -14.80
C GLN A 116 -32.53 13.06 -14.99
N GLU A 117 -31.43 13.81 -15.15
CA GLU A 117 -31.48 15.24 -15.47
C GLU A 117 -31.93 15.48 -16.93
N GLU A 118 -31.47 14.68 -17.89
CA GLU A 118 -31.85 14.79 -19.31
C GLU A 118 -33.29 14.31 -19.58
N THR A 119 -33.82 13.37 -18.78
CA THR A 119 -35.18 12.83 -18.95
C THR A 119 -36.27 13.58 -18.20
N LYS A 120 -35.95 14.67 -17.48
CA LYS A 120 -36.97 15.53 -16.87
C LYS A 120 -37.79 16.22 -17.96
N PRO A 121 -39.10 15.93 -18.12
CA PRO A 121 -39.90 16.57 -19.15
C PRO A 121 -40.07 18.06 -18.82
N GLU A 122 -39.79 18.93 -19.80
CA GLU A 122 -40.10 20.36 -19.70
C GLU A 122 -41.59 20.53 -19.37
N ARG A 123 -41.89 21.14 -18.21
CA ARG A 123 -43.25 21.47 -17.81
C ARG A 123 -43.85 22.41 -18.85
N ARG A 124 -44.78 21.92 -19.67
CA ARG A 124 -45.65 22.76 -20.50
C ARG A 124 -46.35 23.77 -19.58
N LYS A 125 -46.04 25.06 -19.77
CA LYS A 125 -46.74 26.16 -19.10
C LYS A 125 -48.20 26.12 -19.56
N THR A 126 -49.11 25.63 -18.72
CA THR A 126 -50.55 25.81 -18.91
C THR A 126 -50.88 27.27 -18.66
N ARG A 127 -51.42 27.96 -19.68
CA ARG A 127 -51.93 29.33 -19.57
C ARG A 127 -53.06 29.36 -18.52
N PRO A 128 -53.11 30.39 -17.65
CA PRO A 128 -54.26 30.59 -16.77
C PRO A 128 -55.49 31.00 -17.59
N LEU A 129 -56.65 30.44 -17.21
CA LEU A 129 -57.99 30.74 -17.75
C LEU A 129 -58.44 32.15 -17.43
#